data_AF-B0C3Z2-F1
#
_entry.id   AF-B0C3Z2-F1
#
_cell.length_a   1.000
_cell.length_b   1.000
_cell.length_c   1.000
_cell.angle_alpha   90.00
_cell.angle_beta   90.00
_cell.angle_gamma   90.00
#
_symmetry.space_group_name_H-M   'P 1'
#
loop_
_entity.id
_entity.type
_entity.pdbx_description
1 polymer ?
#
loop_
_entity_poly.entity_id
_entity_poly.type
_entity_poly.pdbx_seq_one_letter_code
_entity_poly.pdbx_strand_id
1 'polypeptide(L)'
;MGRKVGSNLHLKREDQNFKRAIALIELHKLRFNEYPENLEEQRFQEFIGEWDKAVHKAVTYSRVESGYELNLNSQETLQLEYPEAFWNGLGLVKTNVGGFQSSSL
;
A
#
# COMPACT_ATOMS: atom_id res chain seq x y z
N MET A 1 11.73 -1.70 33.51
CA MET A 1 11.56 -0.40 32.83
C MET A 1 12.37 -0.43 31.53
N GLY A 2 11.71 -0.30 30.38
CA GLY A 2 12.29 0.20 29.12
C GLY A 2 13.22 -0.70 28.29
N ARG A 3 12.67 -1.34 27.25
CA ARG A 3 13.09 -1.18 25.84
C ARG A 3 12.11 -1.89 24.88
N LYS A 4 10.97 -1.26 24.59
CA LYS A 4 10.15 -1.54 23.38
C LYS A 4 10.70 -0.71 22.21
N VAL A 5 11.98 -0.89 21.85
CA VAL A 5 12.60 -0.11 20.76
C VAL A 5 12.44 -0.82 19.41
N GLY A 6 12.20 -2.13 19.40
CA GLY A 6 12.02 -2.92 18.17
C GLY A 6 10.68 -2.72 17.46
N SER A 7 9.57 -2.58 18.20
CA SER A 7 8.23 -2.47 17.60
C SER A 7 8.03 -1.16 16.84
N ASN A 8 8.58 -0.05 17.34
CA ASN A 8 8.36 1.27 16.73
C ASN A 8 9.08 1.42 15.38
N LEU A 9 10.24 0.80 15.20
CA LEU A 9 10.96 0.84 13.91
C LEU A 9 10.28 -0.04 12.85
N HIS A 10 9.73 -1.18 13.25
CA HIS A 10 9.02 -2.08 12.35
C HIS A 10 7.75 -1.42 11.80
N LEU A 11 6.91 -0.87 12.69
CA LEU A 11 5.74 -0.07 12.33
C LEU A 11 6.07 1.08 11.37
N LYS A 12 7.15 1.83 11.64
CA LYS A 12 7.59 2.93 10.75
C LYS A 12 7.95 2.43 9.35
N ARG A 13 8.59 1.25 9.26
CA ARG A 13 8.95 0.66 7.98
C ARG A 13 7.71 0.18 7.22
N GLU A 14 6.73 -0.39 7.92
CA GLU A 14 5.47 -0.82 7.32
C GLU A 14 4.63 0.35 6.83
N ASP A 15 4.53 1.41 7.64
CA ASP A 15 3.92 2.68 7.26
C ASP A 15 4.55 3.22 5.95
N GLN A 16 5.87 3.25 5.89
CA GLN A 16 6.60 3.69 4.70
C GLN A 16 6.35 2.79 3.49
N ASN A 17 6.38 1.47 3.68
CA ASN A 17 6.16 0.52 2.59
C ASN A 17 4.73 0.59 2.06
N PHE A 18 3.73 0.76 2.93
CA PHE A 18 2.32 0.87 2.53
C PHE A 18 2.06 2.14 1.72
N LYS A 19 2.49 3.30 2.24
CA LYS A 19 2.39 4.58 1.52
C LYS A 19 3.14 4.54 0.19
N ARG A 20 4.32 3.91 0.16
CA ARG A 20 5.10 3.75 -1.07
C ARG A 20 4.39 2.87 -2.08
N ALA A 21 3.80 1.76 -1.65
CA ALA A 21 3.00 0.88 -2.51
C ALA A 21 1.88 1.66 -3.20
N ILE A 22 1.09 2.41 -2.42
CA ILE A 22 0.02 3.27 -2.93
C ILE A 22 0.57 4.26 -3.96
N ALA A 23 1.63 4.99 -3.62
CA ALA A 23 2.21 5.99 -4.52
C ALA A 23 2.66 5.38 -5.86
N LEU A 24 3.26 4.18 -5.85
CA LEU A 24 3.72 3.50 -7.07
C LEU A 24 2.54 2.98 -7.91
N ILE A 25 1.50 2.43 -7.27
CA ILE A 25 0.29 1.94 -7.93
C ILE A 25 -0.47 3.11 -8.58
N GLU A 26 -0.66 4.22 -7.87
CA GLU A 26 -1.33 5.40 -8.42
C GLU A 26 -0.50 6.06 -9.52
N LEU A 27 0.83 6.10 -9.39
CA LEU A 27 1.71 6.58 -10.46
C LEU A 27 1.58 5.71 -11.73
N HIS A 28 1.48 4.39 -11.59
CA HIS A 28 1.20 3.49 -12.72
C HIS A 28 -0.11 3.89 -13.41
N LYS A 29 -1.18 4.08 -12.62
CA LYS A 29 -2.50 4.49 -13.12
C LYS A 29 -2.44 5.81 -13.88
N LEU A 30 -1.70 6.80 -13.37
CA LEU A 30 -1.53 8.08 -14.06
C LEU A 30 -0.78 7.94 -15.39
N ARG A 31 0.18 7.02 -15.49
CA ARG A 31 1.00 6.82 -16.70
C ARG A 31 0.29 6.02 -17.78
N PHE A 32 -0.43 4.97 -17.39
CA PHE A 32 -0.99 3.99 -18.33
C PHE A 32 -2.52 4.04 -18.41
N ASN A 33 -3.14 4.91 -17.61
CA ASN A 33 -4.60 5.01 -17.46
C ASN A 33 -5.25 3.70 -16.96
N GLU A 34 -4.48 2.79 -16.37
CA GLU A 34 -4.95 1.55 -15.74
C GLU A 34 -4.07 1.15 -14.55
N TYR A 35 -4.68 0.43 -13.59
CA TYR A 35 -3.94 -0.17 -12.48
C TYR A 35 -3.17 -1.41 -12.97
N PRO A 36 -1.98 -1.70 -12.41
CA PRO A 36 -1.22 -2.88 -12.80
C PRO A 36 -2.03 -4.15 -12.53
N GLU A 37 -1.91 -5.16 -13.38
CA GLU A 37 -2.54 -6.47 -13.16
C GLU A 37 -1.96 -7.14 -11.90
N ASN A 38 -0.65 -6.99 -11.71
CA ASN A 38 0.06 -7.40 -10.51
C ASN A 38 1.35 -6.58 -10.36
N LEU A 39 1.94 -6.61 -9.17
CA LEU A 39 3.17 -5.85 -8.91
C LEU A 39 4.40 -6.38 -9.65
N GLU A 40 4.36 -7.60 -10.20
CA GLU A 40 5.45 -8.20 -10.95
C GLU A 40 5.37 -7.92 -12.45
N GLU A 41 4.31 -7.25 -12.92
CA GLU A 41 4.16 -6.97 -14.34
C GLU A 41 5.29 -6.08 -14.85
N GLN A 42 5.73 -6.31 -16.08
CA GLN A 42 6.90 -5.63 -16.65
C GLN A 42 6.75 -4.11 -16.63
N ARG A 43 5.58 -3.58 -17.01
CA ARG A 43 5.33 -2.13 -17.04
C ARG A 43 5.44 -1.52 -15.66
N PHE A 44 4.99 -2.23 -14.62
CA PHE A 44 5.17 -1.84 -13.23
C PHE A 44 6.65 -1.85 -12.84
N GLN A 45 7.37 -2.92 -13.21
CA GLN A 45 8.79 -3.05 -12.93
C GLN A 45 9.67 -1.96 -13.58
N GLU A 46 9.27 -1.41 -14.72
CA GLU A 46 10.05 -0.42 -15.48
C GLU A 46 10.25 0.93 -14.78
N PHE A 47 9.40 1.28 -13.80
CA PHE A 47 9.51 2.56 -13.08
C PHE A 47 9.75 2.44 -11.58
N ILE A 48 9.82 1.22 -11.04
CA ILE A 48 10.21 1.04 -9.64
C ILE A 48 11.73 0.94 -9.53
N GLY A 49 12.30 1.56 -8.51
CA GLY A 49 13.72 1.41 -8.20
C GLY A 49 14.01 0.07 -7.54
N GLU A 50 15.28 -0.35 -7.54
CA GLU A 50 15.73 -1.55 -6.82
C GLU A 50 15.33 -1.53 -5.33
N TRP A 51 15.32 -0.35 -4.72
CA TRP A 51 14.91 -0.14 -3.33
C TRP A 51 13.40 -0.31 -3.11
N ASP A 52 12.59 -0.24 -4.15
CA ASP A 52 11.14 -0.32 -4.08
C ASP A 52 10.63 -1.76 -4.14
N LYS A 53 11.49 -2.71 -4.55
CA LYS A 53 11.19 -4.15 -4.50
C LYS A 53 10.87 -4.65 -3.08
N ALA A 54 11.28 -3.91 -2.05
CA ALA A 54 10.90 -4.19 -0.67
C ALA A 54 9.38 -4.12 -0.45
N VAL A 55 8.67 -3.31 -1.25
CA VAL A 55 7.20 -3.20 -1.20
C VAL A 55 6.53 -4.54 -1.48
N HIS A 56 7.03 -5.31 -2.45
CA HIS A 56 6.42 -6.58 -2.87
C HIS A 56 6.29 -7.58 -1.74
N LYS A 57 7.24 -7.57 -0.80
CA LYS A 57 7.21 -8.46 0.37
C LYS A 57 6.31 -7.92 1.48
N ALA A 58 6.14 -6.60 1.53
CA ALA A 58 5.40 -5.92 2.57
C ALA A 58 3.89 -5.90 2.33
N VAL A 59 3.42 -6.02 1.07
CA VAL A 59 2.00 -5.90 0.73
C VAL A 59 1.49 -7.07 -0.11
N THR A 60 0.20 -7.34 0.00
CA THR A 60 -0.57 -8.16 -0.93
C THR A 60 -1.47 -7.25 -1.73
N TYR A 61 -1.33 -7.30 -3.05
CA TYR A 61 -2.07 -6.49 -4.01
C TYR A 61 -2.98 -7.36 -4.86
N SER A 62 -4.19 -6.88 -5.14
CA SER A 62 -5.10 -7.48 -6.12
C SER A 62 -5.86 -6.38 -6.85
N ARG A 63 -5.81 -6.40 -8.19
CA ARG A 63 -6.64 -5.52 -9.01
C ARG A 63 -8.09 -6.02 -9.01
N VAL A 64 -9.03 -5.09 -8.95
CA VAL A 64 -10.47 -5.34 -9.11
C VAL A 64 -11.06 -4.40 -10.16
N GLU A 65 -12.31 -4.60 -10.56
CA GLU A 65 -12.94 -3.81 -11.64
C GLU A 65 -12.93 -2.30 -11.38
N SER A 66 -13.23 -1.88 -10.15
CA SER A 66 -13.35 -0.47 -9.77
C SER A 66 -12.07 0.15 -9.18
N GLY A 67 -10.97 -0.62 -9.05
CA GLY A 67 -9.79 -0.17 -8.32
C GLY A 67 -8.85 -1.30 -7.92
N TYR A 68 -8.36 -1.27 -6.68
CA TYR A 68 -7.50 -2.32 -6.15
C TYR A 68 -7.66 -2.56 -4.65
N GLU A 69 -7.40 -3.79 -4.23
CA GLU A 69 -7.21 -4.16 -2.83
C GLU A 69 -5.70 -4.13 -2.50
N LEU A 70 -5.35 -3.56 -1.35
CA LEU A 70 -3.97 -3.54 -0.86
C LEU A 70 -3.93 -3.82 0.63
N ASN A 71 -3.29 -4.92 1.01
CA ASN A 71 -3.17 -5.34 2.40
C ASN A 71 -1.70 -5.36 2.81
N LEU A 72 -1.40 -4.97 4.05
CA LEU A 72 -0.07 -5.16 4.62
C LEU A 72 0.09 -6.61 5.10
N ASN A 73 1.23 -7.21 4.75
CA ASN A 73 1.61 -8.58 5.13
C ASN A 73 2.30 -8.58 6.50
N SER A 74 1.64 -8.02 7.50
CA SER A 74 2.17 -7.90 8.86
C SER A 74 1.13 -8.18 9.92
N GLN A 75 1.59 -8.75 11.03
CA GLN A 75 0.81 -8.92 12.25
C GLN A 75 0.60 -7.60 13.00
N GLU A 76 1.38 -6.56 12.69
CA GLU A 76 1.26 -5.24 13.33
C GLU A 76 0.29 -4.30 12.59
N THR A 77 -0.41 -4.78 11.56
CA THR A 77 -1.43 -4.03 10.81
C THR A 77 -2.50 -3.38 11.67
N LEU A 78 -2.85 -4.02 12.79
CA LEU A 78 -3.82 -3.49 13.77
C LEU A 78 -3.34 -2.21 14.50
N GLN A 79 -2.08 -1.81 14.32
CA GLN A 79 -1.51 -0.60 14.93
C GLN A 79 -1.37 0.56 13.94
N LEU A 80 -1.62 0.34 12.65
CA LEU A 80 -1.61 1.40 11.64
C LEU A 80 -3.03 1.87 11.37
N GLU A 81 -3.23 3.17 11.51
CA GLU A 81 -4.50 3.84 11.27
C GLU A 81 -4.22 5.18 10.59
N TYR A 82 -4.96 5.47 9.53
CA TYR A 82 -4.84 6.72 8.78
C TYR A 82 -6.12 7.56 8.87
N PRO A 83 -6.01 8.90 8.86
CA PRO A 83 -7.18 9.77 8.86
C PRO A 83 -7.97 9.62 7.55
N GLU A 84 -9.28 9.90 7.59
CA GLU A 84 -10.17 9.79 6.42
C GLU A 84 -9.62 10.50 5.17
N ALA A 85 -9.07 11.70 5.35
CA ALA A 85 -8.49 12.50 4.27
C ALA A 85 -7.32 11.81 3.53
N PHE A 86 -6.64 10.84 4.15
CA PHE A 86 -5.56 10.07 3.52
C PHE A 86 -6.09 9.19 2.37
N TRP A 87 -7.32 8.69 2.49
CA TRP A 87 -7.91 7.74 1.54
C TRP A 87 -8.52 8.41 0.32
N ASN A 88 -8.75 9.73 0.38
CA ASN A 88 -9.40 10.47 -0.68
C ASN A 88 -8.55 10.53 -1.96
N GLY A 89 -9.18 10.22 -3.10
CA GLY A 89 -8.55 10.28 -4.41
C GLY A 89 -7.71 9.05 -4.78
N LEU A 90 -7.71 8.01 -3.95
CA LEU A 90 -7.10 6.72 -4.26
C LEU A 90 -8.11 5.80 -4.95
N GLY A 91 -7.63 4.87 -5.78
CA GLY A 91 -8.45 3.76 -6.29
C GLY A 91 -8.50 2.55 -5.35
N LEU A 92 -8.04 2.71 -4.11
CA LEU A 92 -8.03 1.65 -3.12
C LEU A 92 -9.44 1.37 -2.62
N VAL A 93 -9.94 0.16 -2.87
CA VAL A 93 -11.32 -0.24 -2.51
C VAL A 93 -11.39 -1.03 -1.20
N LYS A 94 -10.27 -1.62 -0.77
CA LYS A 94 -10.18 -2.46 0.42
C LYS A 94 -8.75 -2.58 0.93
N THR A 95 -8.62 -2.58 2.25
CA THR A 95 -7.35 -2.81 2.97
C THR A 95 -7.61 -3.38 4.36
N ASN A 96 -6.59 -3.98 4.97
CA ASN A 96 -6.56 -4.42 6.36
C ASN A 96 -5.95 -3.37 7.32
N VAL A 97 -5.66 -2.16 6.82
CA VAL A 97 -5.16 -1.04 7.61
C VAL A 97 -6.34 -0.22 8.19
N GLY A 98 -6.19 0.24 9.43
CA GLY A 98 -7.24 0.96 10.14
C GLY A 98 -7.56 2.34 9.54
N GLY A 99 -8.78 2.81 9.81
CA GLY A 99 -9.26 4.12 9.34
C GLY A 99 -9.78 4.14 7.90
N PHE A 100 -9.66 3.04 7.16
CA PHE A 100 -10.25 2.92 5.84
C PHE A 100 -11.77 2.73 5.93
N GLN A 101 -12.52 3.61 5.28
CA GLN A 101 -13.94 3.45 5.04
C GLN A 101 -14.12 3.32 3.52
N SER A 102 -14.69 2.20 3.07
CA SER A 102 -14.95 1.99 1.65
C SER A 102 -15.93 3.07 1.19
N SER A 103 -15.43 4.05 0.44
CA SER A 103 -16.25 5.07 -0.19
C SER A 103 -17.17 4.38 -1.18
N SER A 104 -18.45 4.28 -0.83
CA SER A 104 -19.49 3.89 -1.78
C SER A 104 -19.58 5.00 -2.82
N LEU A 105 -18.96 4.80 -3.99
CA LEU A 105 -19.22 5.60 -5.19
C LEU A 105 -20.45 5.05 -5.90
#